data_AF-A0A8H5HZ72-F1
#
_entry.id   AF-A0A8H5HZ72-F1
#
_cell.length_a   1.000
_cell.length_b   1.000
_cell.length_c   1.000
_cell.angle_alpha   90.00
_cell.angle_beta   90.00
_cell.angle_gamma   90.00
#
_symmetry.space_group_name_H-M   'P 1'
#
loop_
_entity.id
_entity.type
_entity.pdbx_description
1 polymer ?
#
loop_
_entity_poly.entity_id
_entity_poly.type
_entity_poly.pdbx_seq_one_letter_code
_entity_poly.pdbx_strand_id
1 'polypeptide(L)' 'MVWTKACASCGYPSAKIRSYEWGQKAKRRKTTGTGRMRYLKEVSRRFKNGFRENTAAKKRSKPTAEA' A
#
# COMPACT_ATOMS: atom_id res chain seq x y z
N MET A 1 -19.27 23.51 -19.62
CA MET A 1 -20.07 24.01 -18.48
C MET A 1 -20.43 22.83 -17.59
N VAL A 2 -19.76 22.65 -16.45
CA VAL A 2 -20.12 21.59 -15.48
C VAL A 2 -21.17 22.19 -14.55
N TRP A 3 -22.44 21.85 -14.78
CA TRP A 3 -23.58 22.37 -14.01
C TRP A 3 -23.65 21.75 -12.60
N THR A 4 -23.15 20.52 -12.46
CA THR A 4 -23.04 19.81 -11.18
C THR A 4 -21.59 19.72 -10.72
N LYS A 5 -21.26 20.35 -9.60
CA LYS A 5 -19.89 20.34 -9.02
C LYS A 5 -19.47 18.97 -8.45
N ALA A 6 -20.27 17.91 -8.65
CA ALA A 6 -20.04 16.58 -8.12
C ALA A 6 -19.44 15.66 -9.19
N CYS A 7 -18.31 15.01 -8.88
CA CYS A 7 -17.72 14.03 -9.77
C CYS A 7 -18.60 12.78 -9.86
N ALA A 8 -19.13 12.51 -11.05
CA ALA A 8 -19.94 11.32 -11.32
C ALA A 8 -19.17 10.00 -11.18
N SER A 9 -17.83 10.00 -11.07
CA SER A 9 -17.06 8.76 -10.87
C SER A 9 -16.78 8.49 -9.40
N CYS A 10 -16.10 9.42 -8.70
CA CYS A 10 -15.62 9.25 -7.33
C CYS A 10 -16.46 9.94 -6.27
N GLY A 11 -17.35 10.87 -6.64
CA GLY A 11 -18.21 11.59 -5.70
C GLY A 11 -17.59 12.82 -5.04
N TYR A 12 -16.40 13.27 -5.47
CA TYR A 12 -15.83 14.56 -5.01
C TYR A 12 -16.88 15.67 -5.18
N PRO A 13 -17.15 16.54 -4.19
CA PRO A 13 -16.36 16.85 -2.98
C PRO A 13 -16.66 15.99 -1.74
N SER A 14 -17.51 14.98 -1.82
CA SER A 14 -17.81 14.11 -0.67
C SER A 14 -16.56 13.43 -0.12
N ALA A 15 -16.47 13.32 1.21
CA ALA A 15 -15.33 12.69 1.88
C ALA A 15 -15.21 11.18 1.57
N LYS A 16 -16.35 10.51 1.36
CA LYS A 16 -16.39 9.09 1.00
C LYS A 16 -16.35 8.91 -0.52
N ILE A 17 -15.58 7.92 -0.97
CA ILE A 17 -15.58 7.50 -2.36
C ILE A 17 -16.92 6.86 -2.71
N ARG A 18 -17.53 7.32 -3.80
CA ARG A 18 -18.76 6.74 -4.35
C ARG A 18 -18.54 5.29 -4.77
N SER A 19 -19.31 4.38 -4.17
CA SER A 19 -19.33 2.94 -4.45
C SER A 19 -20.76 2.41 -4.36
N TYR A 20 -21.13 1.50 -5.26
CA TYR A 20 -22.44 0.85 -5.27
C TYR A 20 -22.29 -0.67 -5.38
N GLU A 21 -23.14 -1.43 -4.68
CA GLU A 21 -23.09 -2.91 -4.64
C GLU A 21 -23.37 -3.57 -5.99
N TRP A 22 -24.19 -2.95 -6.84
CA TRP A 22 -24.44 -3.43 -8.20
C TRP A 22 -23.24 -3.21 -9.15
N GLY A 23 -22.24 -2.42 -8.74
CA GLY A 23 -21.09 -2.02 -9.56
C GLY A 23 -19.80 -2.80 -9.29
N GLN A 24 -19.83 -4.13 -9.24
CA GLN A 24 -18.67 -4.97 -8.84
C GLN A 24 -17.40 -4.69 -9.67
N LYS A 25 -17.52 -4.49 -11.00
CA LYS A 25 -16.38 -4.12 -11.87
C LYS A 25 -15.81 -2.74 -11.53
N ALA A 26 -16.66 -1.79 -11.14
CA ALA A 26 -16.23 -0.46 -10.73
C ALA A 26 -15.48 -0.52 -9.40
N LYS A 27 -15.94 -1.35 -8.45
CA LYS A 27 -15.21 -1.64 -7.22
C LYS A 27 -13.82 -2.19 -7.52
N ARG A 28 -13.72 -3.28 -8.31
CA ARG A 28 -12.44 -3.92 -8.65
C ARG A 28 -11.39 -2.96 -9.23
N ARG A 29 -11.79 -1.98 -10.04
CA ARG A 29 -10.87 -0.98 -10.62
C ARG A 29 -10.30 -0.03 -9.56
N LYS A 30 -11.06 0.25 -8.49
CA LYS A 30 -10.73 1.23 -7.44
C LYS A 30 -10.25 0.61 -6.13
N THR A 31 -10.43 -0.71 -5.95
CA THR A 31 -10.03 -1.42 -4.74
C THR A 31 -8.53 -1.24 -4.45
N THR A 32 -8.20 -1.15 -3.16
CA THR A 32 -6.82 -1.20 -2.67
C THR A 32 -6.11 -2.43 -3.24
N GLY A 33 -5.00 -2.22 -3.95
CA GLY A 33 -4.34 -3.31 -4.69
C GLY A 33 -3.94 -2.93 -6.11
N THR A 34 -4.75 -2.10 -6.78
CA THR A 34 -4.57 -1.78 -8.20
C THR A 34 -3.53 -0.68 -8.47
N GLY A 35 -3.13 0.07 -7.44
CA GLY A 35 -2.21 1.20 -7.55
C GLY A 35 -0.79 0.93 -7.05
N ARG A 36 -0.03 2.00 -6.86
CA ARG A 36 1.37 1.93 -6.41
C ARG A 36 1.55 1.32 -5.02
N MET A 37 0.57 1.48 -4.12
CA MET A 37 0.58 0.97 -2.73
C MET A 37 1.92 1.24 -2.00
N ARG A 38 2.43 2.48 -2.08
CA ARG A 38 3.77 2.85 -1.59
C ARG A 38 4.02 2.42 -0.16
N TYR A 39 3.06 2.70 0.74
CA TYR A 39 3.17 2.34 2.15
C TYR A 39 2.88 0.86 2.42
N LEU A 40 1.71 0.38 1.99
CA LEU A 40 1.25 -0.97 2.32
C LEU A 40 2.20 -2.07 1.85
N LYS A 41 2.83 -1.92 0.67
CA LYS A 41 3.84 -2.89 0.18
C LYS A 41 5.04 -2.97 1.11
N GLU A 42 5.49 -1.84 1.62
CA GLU A 42 6.62 -1.81 2.55
C GLU A 42 6.23 -2.44 3.90
N VAL A 43 5.06 -2.12 4.42
CA VAL A 43 4.55 -2.71 5.67
C VAL A 43 4.45 -4.23 5.54
N SER A 44 3.88 -4.75 4.45
CA SER A 44 3.82 -6.21 4.22
C SER A 44 5.20 -6.85 4.12
N ARG A 45 6.19 -6.16 3.55
CA ARG A 45 7.59 -6.62 3.53
C ARG A 45 8.17 -6.66 4.94
N ARG A 46 8.05 -5.57 5.71
CA ARG A 46 8.54 -5.49 7.10
C ARG A 46 7.87 -6.56 7.98
N PHE A 47 6.57 -6.81 7.80
CA PHE A 47 5.82 -7.84 8.50
C PHE A 47 6.40 -9.24 8.24
N LYS A 48 6.64 -9.60 6.97
CA LYS A 48 7.28 -10.88 6.62
C LYS A 48 8.70 -11.02 7.17
N ASN A 49 9.40 -9.90 7.31
CA ASN A 49 10.73 -9.83 7.92
C ASN A 49 10.67 -9.69 9.45
N GLY A 50 9.49 -9.84 10.08
CA GLY A 50 9.30 -9.88 11.52
C GLY A 50 9.50 -8.55 12.23
N PHE A 51 9.34 -7.42 11.52
CA PHE A 51 9.59 -6.05 12.01
C PHE A 51 10.86 -5.99 12.86
N ARG A 52 12.03 -5.97 12.20
CA ARG A 52 13.38 -6.00 12.80
C ARG A 52 13.68 -4.79 13.70
N GLU A 53 12.87 -4.55 14.71
CA GLU A 53 12.93 -3.43 15.64
C GLU A 53 13.97 -3.67 16.74
N ASN A 54 14.57 -4.87 16.83
CA ASN A 54 15.56 -5.22 17.86
C ASN A 54 16.70 -6.15 17.39
N THR A 55 17.02 -6.21 16.08
CA THR A 55 18.21 -6.96 15.63
C THR A 55 19.40 -6.03 15.46
N ALA A 56 20.30 -5.96 16.46
CA ALA A 56 21.63 -5.39 16.28
C ALA A 56 22.40 -6.22 15.24
N ALA A 57 22.95 -5.57 14.21
CA ALA A 57 23.76 -6.25 13.21
C ALA A 57 25.05 -6.78 13.86
N LYS A 58 25.16 -8.10 14.02
CA LYS A 58 26.41 -8.73 14.49
C LYS A 58 27.48 -8.53 13.41
N LYS A 59 28.56 -7.81 13.74
CA LYS A 59 29.69 -7.56 12.84
C LYS A 59 30.29 -8.91 12.41
N ARG A 60 30.31 -9.21 11.11
CA ARG A 60 31.00 -10.41 10.59
C ARG A 60 32.49 -10.12 10.52
N SER A 61 33.29 -10.66 11.44
CA SER A 61 34.74 -10.73 11.27
C SER A 61 35.06 -11.84 10.26
N LYS A 62 35.97 -11.56 9.31
CA LYS A 62 36.52 -12.59 8.43
C LYS A 62 37.31 -13.58 9.32
N PRO A 63 37.20 -14.90 9.13
CA PRO A 63 38.12 -15.81 9.80
C PRO A 63 39.53 -15.48 9.30
N THR A 64 40.44 -15.15 10.21
CA THR A 64 41.87 -15.12 9.92
C THR A 64 42.26 -16.55 9.55
N ALA A 65 42.76 -16.77 8.34
CA ALA A 65 43.37 -18.03 8.00
C ALA A 65 44.70 -18.11 8.75
N GLU A 66 44.77 -18.97 9.77
CA GLU A 66 46.05 -19.35 10.37
C GLU A 66 46.84 -20.23 9.38
N ALA A 67 48.13 -19.91 9.27
CA ALA A 67 49.14 -20.54 8.43
C ALA A 67 49.67 -21.84 9.05
#